data_AF-A0AAU4MT41-F1
#
_entry.id   AF-A0AAU4MT41-F1
#
_cell.length_a   1.000
_cell.length_b   1.000
_cell.length_c   1.000
_cell.angle_alpha   90.00
_cell.angle_beta   90.00
_cell.angle_gamma   90.00
#
_symmetry.space_group_name_H-M   'P 1'
#
loop_
_entity.id
_entity.type
_entity.pdbx_description
1 polymer ?
#
loop_
_entity_poly.entity_id
_entity_poly.type
_entity_poly.pdbx_seq_one_letter_code
_entity_poly.pdbx_strand_id
1 'polypeptide(L)'
;MTGRVRTALTELTGVRHPIVQTGMGWVAGPRLVSAAAEAGALGILASATMTTDELRHAVREVSARTDAPFGVNLRADAGDARERVRIIVEEGVRVASFALAPSRELIAELKDAGVVVIPSVGARRHAEKVAAWGADAVIVQGGEGGGHTGDVATTVLLPQVVDAVGIPVIAAGGFRDGRGLVAALAYGAAGIAMGTRFLLTAESTVPDAVKAKYLAASVKDVTVTTAVDGLPHRMLRTDLVDSLERHGRTRNLARAVRHAAGFRKLSGLSWSRMLRDGLAMKHGRELSWSQVLLAANTPMLLRASMVEGRTDLGVMASGQVAGVIDDLPTCAELVDRVMAEARQVLDALPGPGRP
;
A
#
# COMPACT_ATOMS: atom_id res chain seq x y z
N MET A 1 -2.56 -6.24 -32.55
CA MET A 1 -1.59 -7.00 -31.72
C MET A 1 -1.62 -6.41 -30.31
N THR A 2 -2.29 -7.08 -29.37
CA THR A 2 -2.43 -6.70 -27.95
C THR A 2 -1.09 -6.93 -27.24
N GLY A 3 -0.19 -5.94 -27.31
CA GLY A 3 1.20 -6.04 -26.86
C GLY A 3 1.32 -6.14 -25.34
N ARG A 4 1.41 -7.38 -24.83
CA ARG A 4 1.77 -7.68 -23.44
C ARG A 4 3.19 -7.17 -23.19
N VAL A 5 3.37 -6.21 -22.29
CA VAL A 5 4.71 -5.79 -21.84
C VAL A 5 5.20 -6.84 -20.85
N ARG A 6 6.10 -7.73 -21.31
CA ARG A 6 6.72 -8.73 -20.45
C ARG A 6 7.83 -8.09 -19.63
N THR A 7 7.70 -8.18 -18.32
CA THR A 7 8.72 -7.80 -17.34
C THR A 7 8.91 -8.91 -16.32
N ALA A 8 9.98 -8.85 -15.53
CA ALA A 8 10.21 -9.79 -14.45
C ALA A 8 9.04 -9.86 -13.45
N LEU A 9 8.30 -8.76 -13.23
CA LEU A 9 7.08 -8.75 -12.41
C LEU A 9 5.98 -9.62 -13.02
N THR A 10 5.72 -9.45 -14.32
CA THR A 10 4.67 -10.22 -15.01
C THR A 10 4.98 -11.71 -15.08
N GLU A 11 6.27 -12.08 -15.21
CA GLU A 11 6.71 -13.47 -15.26
C GLU A 11 6.68 -14.11 -13.87
N LEU A 12 7.13 -13.38 -12.85
CA LEU A 12 7.15 -13.84 -11.47
C LEU A 12 5.72 -14.11 -10.94
N THR A 13 4.79 -13.21 -11.21
CA THR A 13 3.44 -13.26 -10.61
C THR A 13 2.37 -13.86 -11.52
N GLY A 14 2.62 -13.91 -12.84
CA GLY A 14 1.67 -14.41 -13.83
C GLY A 14 0.68 -13.36 -14.36
N VAL A 15 0.71 -12.13 -13.86
CA VAL A 15 -0.20 -11.05 -14.31
C VAL A 15 0.07 -10.63 -15.76
N ARG A 16 -0.86 -9.87 -16.34
CA ARG A 16 -0.78 -9.44 -17.75
C ARG A 16 0.01 -8.14 -17.91
N HIS A 17 -0.10 -7.22 -16.96
CA HIS A 17 0.48 -5.89 -17.02
C HIS A 17 1.39 -5.63 -15.80
N PRO A 18 2.51 -4.90 -15.96
CA PRO A 18 3.44 -4.59 -14.88
C PRO A 18 2.92 -3.47 -13.95
N ILE A 19 1.68 -3.63 -13.49
CA ILE A 19 0.93 -2.67 -12.68
C ILE A 19 0.44 -3.40 -11.43
N VAL A 20 0.57 -2.75 -10.28
CA VAL A 20 0.12 -3.27 -8.99
C VAL A 20 -0.87 -2.31 -8.36
N GLN A 21 -2.06 -2.80 -8.00
CA GLN A 21 -2.93 -2.15 -7.02
C GLN A 21 -2.43 -2.57 -5.63
N THR A 22 -1.83 -1.63 -4.89
CA THR A 22 -1.15 -1.95 -3.62
C THR A 22 -2.13 -2.12 -2.46
N GLY A 23 -1.74 -2.89 -1.44
CA GLY A 23 -2.51 -3.07 -0.21
C GLY A 23 -2.73 -1.75 0.51
N MET A 24 -4.00 -1.35 0.64
CA MET A 24 -4.43 -0.15 1.35
C MET A 24 -5.47 -0.53 2.41
N GLY A 25 -5.13 -0.40 3.69
CA GLY A 25 -6.06 -0.72 4.78
C GLY A 25 -7.39 0.02 4.62
N TRP A 26 -8.51 -0.67 4.86
CA TRP A 26 -9.89 -0.20 4.64
C TRP A 26 -10.30 0.13 3.20
N VAL A 27 -9.39 0.12 2.22
CA VAL A 27 -9.66 0.48 0.82
C VAL A 27 -9.56 -0.74 -0.10
N ALA A 28 -8.48 -1.50 0.01
CA ALA A 28 -8.19 -2.66 -0.82
C ALA A 28 -8.92 -3.90 -0.33
N GLY A 29 -10.24 -3.90 -0.47
CA GLY A 29 -11.12 -5.05 -0.22
C GLY A 29 -11.38 -5.91 -1.47
N PRO A 30 -12.15 -7.00 -1.35
CA PRO A 30 -12.31 -8.00 -2.42
C PRO A 30 -12.78 -7.43 -3.76
N ARG A 31 -13.70 -6.46 -3.76
CA ARG A 31 -14.23 -5.82 -4.96
C ARG A 31 -13.14 -5.11 -5.78
N LEU A 32 -12.30 -4.30 -5.14
CA LEU A 32 -11.23 -3.57 -5.82
C LEU A 32 -10.13 -4.52 -6.32
N VAL A 33 -9.75 -5.49 -5.48
CA VAL A 33 -8.68 -6.45 -5.78
C VAL A 33 -9.04 -7.33 -6.97
N SER A 34 -10.26 -7.91 -6.97
CA SER A 34 -10.73 -8.75 -8.08
C SER A 34 -10.85 -7.96 -9.37
N ALA A 35 -11.35 -6.71 -9.33
CA ALA A 35 -11.43 -5.85 -10.51
C ALA A 35 -10.04 -5.48 -11.08
N ALA A 36 -9.06 -5.19 -10.23
CA ALA A 36 -7.69 -4.94 -10.66
C ALA A 36 -7.03 -6.20 -11.27
N ALA A 37 -7.27 -7.37 -10.67
CA ALA A 37 -6.78 -8.66 -11.16
C ALA A 37 -7.39 -9.01 -12.53
N GLU A 38 -8.71 -8.87 -12.69
CA GLU A 38 -9.41 -9.04 -13.97
C GLU A 38 -8.92 -8.05 -15.03
N ALA A 39 -8.61 -6.80 -14.66
CA ALA A 39 -7.97 -5.83 -15.56
C ALA A 39 -6.53 -6.22 -15.95
N GLY A 40 -5.97 -7.28 -15.35
CA GLY A 40 -4.64 -7.80 -15.67
C GLY A 40 -3.50 -7.21 -14.87
N ALA A 41 -3.79 -6.35 -13.88
CA ALA A 41 -2.83 -5.88 -12.88
C ALA A 41 -2.71 -6.89 -11.72
N LEU A 42 -1.71 -6.73 -10.85
CA LEU A 42 -1.65 -7.45 -9.58
C LEU A 42 -2.52 -6.71 -8.54
N GLY A 43 -3.69 -7.26 -8.21
CA GLY A 43 -4.49 -6.81 -7.07
C GLY A 43 -3.90 -7.32 -5.75
N ILE A 44 -3.81 -6.48 -4.72
CA ILE A 44 -3.32 -6.86 -3.39
C ILE A 44 -4.36 -6.50 -2.31
N LEU A 45 -4.95 -7.53 -1.70
CA LEU A 45 -5.90 -7.43 -0.59
C LEU A 45 -5.22 -6.95 0.69
N ALA A 46 -5.75 -5.92 1.34
CA ALA A 46 -5.19 -5.44 2.61
C ALA A 46 -5.80 -6.18 3.81
N SER A 47 -5.00 -7.04 4.47
CA SER A 47 -5.49 -7.81 5.62
C SER A 47 -5.32 -7.11 6.97
N ALA A 48 -4.56 -6.02 7.03
CA ALA A 48 -4.11 -5.43 8.29
C ALA A 48 -5.25 -4.99 9.23
N THR A 49 -6.44 -4.76 8.68
CA THR A 49 -7.64 -4.31 9.41
C THR A 49 -8.65 -5.43 9.65
N MET A 50 -8.32 -6.67 9.24
CA MET A 50 -9.18 -7.85 9.33
C MET A 50 -8.70 -8.78 10.43
N THR A 51 -9.62 -9.46 11.11
CA THR A 51 -9.35 -10.71 11.83
C THR A 51 -8.90 -11.82 10.87
N THR A 52 -8.44 -12.95 11.40
CA THR A 52 -8.01 -14.09 10.57
C THR A 52 -9.19 -14.76 9.86
N ASP A 53 -10.36 -14.82 10.49
CA ASP A 53 -11.60 -15.29 9.87
C ASP A 53 -12.08 -14.37 8.74
N GLU A 54 -12.07 -13.05 8.97
CA GLU A 54 -12.40 -12.06 7.93
C GLU A 54 -11.42 -12.12 6.77
N LEU A 55 -10.11 -12.32 7.04
CA LEU A 55 -9.12 -12.51 5.99
C LEU A 55 -9.46 -13.75 5.15
N ARG A 56 -9.75 -14.89 5.77
CA ARG A 56 -10.10 -16.11 5.04
C ARG A 56 -11.35 -15.91 4.18
N HIS A 57 -12.38 -15.25 4.73
CA HIS A 57 -13.58 -14.93 3.97
C HIS A 57 -13.28 -13.99 2.79
N ALA A 58 -12.50 -12.94 3.00
CA ALA A 58 -12.15 -11.97 1.97
C ALA A 58 -11.29 -12.60 0.85
N VAL A 59 -10.37 -13.51 1.18
CA VAL A 59 -9.59 -14.27 0.19
C VAL A 59 -10.52 -15.12 -0.67
N ARG A 60 -11.44 -15.87 -0.05
CA ARG A 60 -12.42 -16.68 -0.79
C ARG A 60 -13.35 -15.84 -1.65
N GLU A 61 -13.72 -14.64 -1.18
CA GLU A 61 -14.53 -13.72 -1.98
C GLU A 61 -13.78 -13.23 -3.22
N VAL A 62 -12.47 -12.94 -3.12
CA VAL A 62 -11.64 -12.61 -4.29
C VAL A 62 -11.60 -13.80 -5.25
N SER A 63 -11.27 -15.00 -4.75
CA SER A 63 -11.19 -16.21 -5.58
C SER A 63 -12.53 -16.60 -6.24
N ALA A 64 -13.66 -16.25 -5.63
CA ALA A 64 -14.99 -16.47 -6.23
C ALA A 64 -15.33 -15.46 -7.35
N ARG A 65 -14.61 -14.33 -7.43
CA ARG A 65 -14.83 -13.25 -8.40
C ARG A 65 -13.88 -13.28 -9.58
N THR A 66 -12.71 -13.93 -9.46
CA THR A 66 -11.67 -13.93 -10.49
C THR A 66 -10.78 -15.18 -10.39
N ASP A 67 -10.34 -15.68 -11.55
CA ASP A 67 -9.29 -16.70 -11.66
C ASP A 67 -7.88 -16.08 -11.81
N ALA A 68 -7.79 -14.75 -11.92
CA ALA A 68 -6.53 -14.05 -12.10
C ALA A 68 -5.70 -14.05 -10.79
N PRO A 69 -4.36 -14.10 -10.87
CA PRO A 69 -3.52 -14.11 -9.69
C PRO A 69 -3.63 -12.79 -8.91
N PHE A 70 -3.76 -12.91 -7.59
CA PHE A 70 -3.79 -11.78 -6.66
C PHE A 70 -2.88 -12.02 -5.46
N GLY A 71 -2.66 -10.98 -4.68
CA GLY A 71 -1.88 -11.02 -3.45
C GLY A 71 -2.64 -10.60 -2.21
N VAL A 72 -2.01 -10.85 -1.06
CA VAL A 72 -2.49 -10.40 0.25
C VAL A 72 -1.35 -9.64 0.95
N ASN A 73 -1.64 -8.44 1.44
CA ASN A 73 -0.72 -7.63 2.23
C ASN A 73 -0.92 -7.88 3.73
N LEU A 74 0.18 -8.22 4.40
CA LEU A 74 0.27 -8.52 5.81
C LEU A 74 1.09 -7.47 6.56
N ARG A 75 0.85 -7.34 7.86
CA ARG A 75 1.78 -6.67 8.77
C ARG A 75 2.77 -7.67 9.33
N ALA A 76 4.07 -7.43 9.10
CA ALA A 76 5.14 -8.31 9.59
C ALA A 76 5.22 -8.37 11.13
N ASP A 77 4.76 -7.32 11.81
CA ASP A 77 4.79 -7.18 13.28
C ASP A 77 3.51 -7.63 13.97
N ALA A 78 2.53 -8.16 13.23
CA ALA A 78 1.29 -8.63 13.82
C ALA A 78 1.52 -9.95 14.60
N GLY A 79 0.98 -10.04 15.82
CA GLY A 79 1.12 -11.24 16.64
C GLY A 79 0.49 -12.51 16.04
N ASP A 80 -0.39 -12.35 15.05
CA ASP A 80 -1.03 -13.41 14.27
C ASP A 80 -0.43 -13.58 12.85
N ALA A 81 0.72 -12.96 12.55
CA ALA A 81 1.31 -12.97 11.20
C ALA A 81 1.51 -14.38 10.64
N ARG A 82 1.93 -15.34 11.49
CA ARG A 82 2.13 -16.73 11.08
C ARG A 82 0.81 -17.45 10.74
N GLU A 83 -0.27 -17.14 11.45
CA GLU A 83 -1.60 -17.69 11.15
C GLU A 83 -2.10 -17.16 9.79
N ARG A 84 -1.85 -15.88 9.50
CA ARG A 84 -2.16 -15.27 8.20
C ARG A 84 -1.36 -15.88 7.06
N VAL A 85 -0.09 -16.20 7.28
CA VAL A 85 0.75 -16.95 6.31
C VAL A 85 0.14 -18.31 6.01
N ARG A 86 -0.32 -19.05 7.03
CA ARG A 86 -1.02 -20.33 6.81
C ARG A 86 -2.27 -20.16 5.96
N ILE A 87 -3.09 -19.14 6.22
CA ILE A 87 -4.28 -18.86 5.40
C ILE A 87 -3.90 -18.60 3.93
N ILE A 88 -2.86 -17.80 3.68
CA ILE A 88 -2.36 -17.52 2.32
C ILE A 88 -1.97 -18.82 1.61
N VAL A 89 -1.25 -19.71 2.29
CA VAL A 89 -0.80 -20.99 1.74
C VAL A 89 -1.98 -21.94 1.50
N GLU A 90 -2.85 -22.12 2.49
CA GLU A 90 -4.01 -23.02 2.42
C GLU A 90 -5.01 -22.62 1.33
N GLU A 91 -5.23 -21.32 1.14
CA GLU A 91 -6.17 -20.78 0.15
C GLU A 91 -5.50 -20.54 -1.23
N GLY A 92 -4.23 -20.89 -1.39
CA GLY A 92 -3.53 -20.84 -2.69
C GLY A 92 -3.27 -19.44 -3.24
N VAL A 93 -3.10 -18.45 -2.36
CA VAL A 93 -2.83 -17.04 -2.77
C VAL A 93 -1.46 -16.93 -3.44
N ARG A 94 -1.38 -16.25 -4.58
CA ARG A 94 -0.16 -16.20 -5.40
C ARG A 94 0.95 -15.37 -4.78
N VAL A 95 0.62 -14.23 -4.18
CA VAL A 95 1.57 -13.25 -3.67
C VAL A 95 1.32 -12.92 -2.20
N ALA A 96 2.34 -13.02 -1.37
CA ALA A 96 2.36 -12.45 -0.03
C ALA A 96 3.15 -11.14 -0.04
N SER A 97 2.47 -10.03 0.22
CA SER A 97 3.10 -8.73 0.41
C SER A 97 3.19 -8.37 1.89
N PHE A 98 4.19 -7.59 2.27
CA PHE A 98 4.37 -7.17 3.67
C PHE A 98 4.49 -5.65 3.79
N ALA A 99 3.72 -5.10 4.71
CA ALA A 99 4.05 -3.85 5.36
C ALA A 99 5.14 -4.13 6.41
N LEU A 100 6.25 -3.40 6.32
CA LEU A 100 7.49 -3.62 7.09
C LEU A 100 8.23 -4.89 6.66
N ALA A 101 9.49 -5.03 7.08
CA ALA A 101 10.30 -6.19 6.75
C ALA A 101 9.81 -7.44 7.52
N PRO A 102 9.39 -8.52 6.84
CA PRO A 102 9.06 -9.79 7.47
C PRO A 102 10.30 -10.50 8.01
N SER A 103 10.14 -11.42 8.95
CA SER A 103 11.27 -12.23 9.45
C SER A 103 11.74 -13.23 8.39
N ARG A 104 12.98 -13.72 8.53
CA ARG A 104 13.54 -14.76 7.63
C ARG A 104 12.66 -16.01 7.60
N GLU A 105 12.13 -16.38 8.75
CA GLU A 105 11.32 -17.57 8.95
C GLU A 105 9.98 -17.46 8.21
N LEU A 106 9.33 -16.28 8.26
CA LEU A 106 8.09 -16.05 7.50
C LEU A 106 8.33 -16.06 5.99
N ILE A 107 9.45 -15.49 5.52
CA ILE A 107 9.83 -15.55 4.11
C ILE A 107 10.03 -17.02 3.69
N ALA A 108 10.82 -17.78 4.45
CA ALA A 108 11.07 -19.19 4.15
C ALA A 108 9.77 -20.02 4.11
N GLU A 109 8.89 -19.89 5.11
CA GLU A 109 7.62 -20.63 5.17
C GLU A 109 6.73 -20.38 3.95
N LEU A 110 6.65 -19.13 3.46
CA LEU A 110 5.89 -18.79 2.25
C LEU A 110 6.54 -19.35 0.98
N LYS A 111 7.87 -19.25 0.89
CA LYS A 111 8.62 -19.69 -0.29
C LYS A 111 8.64 -21.19 -0.45
N ASP A 112 8.78 -21.94 0.64
CA ASP A 112 8.71 -23.41 0.65
C ASP A 112 7.33 -23.89 0.14
N ALA A 113 6.29 -23.07 0.32
CA ALA A 113 4.94 -23.30 -0.21
C ALA A 113 4.71 -22.75 -1.64
N GLY A 114 5.72 -22.16 -2.28
CA GLY A 114 5.62 -21.62 -3.65
C GLY A 114 4.92 -20.27 -3.77
N VAL A 115 4.69 -19.57 -2.65
CA VAL A 115 4.10 -18.22 -2.63
C VAL A 115 5.19 -17.18 -2.93
N VAL A 116 4.90 -16.24 -3.84
CA VAL A 116 5.83 -15.15 -4.18
C VAL A 116 5.82 -14.11 -3.07
N VAL A 117 7.00 -13.78 -2.52
CA VAL A 117 7.13 -12.86 -1.39
C VAL A 117 7.61 -11.48 -1.84
N ILE A 118 6.77 -10.45 -1.68
CA ILE A 118 7.01 -9.07 -2.13
C ILE A 118 6.82 -8.05 -0.98
N PRO A 119 7.82 -7.87 -0.10
CA PRO A 119 7.78 -6.84 0.93
C PRO A 119 7.85 -5.42 0.36
N SER A 120 7.22 -4.48 1.04
CA SER A 120 7.31 -3.04 0.76
C SER A 120 8.40 -2.40 1.59
N VAL A 121 9.25 -1.59 0.95
CA VAL A 121 10.41 -0.93 1.56
C VAL A 121 10.48 0.55 1.18
N GLY A 122 10.98 1.38 2.09
CA GLY A 122 11.19 2.82 1.86
C GLY A 122 12.66 3.26 1.95
N ALA A 123 13.60 2.32 1.94
CA ALA A 123 15.04 2.61 2.01
C ALA A 123 15.88 1.49 1.40
N ARG A 124 17.01 1.84 0.78
CA ARG A 124 17.96 0.89 0.18
C ARG A 124 18.38 -0.25 1.12
N ARG A 125 18.82 0.08 2.33
CA ARG A 125 19.21 -0.92 3.35
C ARG A 125 18.12 -1.95 3.66
N HIS A 126 16.85 -1.57 3.55
CA HIS A 126 15.74 -2.48 3.81
C HIS A 126 15.53 -3.43 2.64
N ALA A 127 15.72 -2.95 1.39
CA ALA A 127 15.69 -3.78 0.19
C ALA A 127 16.81 -4.83 0.20
N GLU A 128 18.06 -4.40 0.47
CA GLU A 128 19.22 -5.31 0.58
C GLU A 128 18.97 -6.39 1.64
N LYS A 129 18.41 -5.99 2.80
CA LYS A 129 18.10 -6.90 3.90
C LYS A 129 17.08 -7.97 3.50
N VAL A 130 15.93 -7.60 2.94
CA VAL A 130 14.89 -8.57 2.57
C VAL A 130 15.28 -9.42 1.36
N ALA A 131 16.07 -8.86 0.42
CA ALA A 131 16.65 -9.62 -0.68
C ALA A 131 17.62 -10.69 -0.17
N ALA A 132 18.52 -10.34 0.75
CA ALA A 132 19.42 -11.30 1.40
C ALA A 132 18.69 -12.35 2.25
N TRP A 133 17.43 -12.10 2.61
CA TRP A 133 16.56 -13.05 3.32
C TRP A 133 15.73 -13.91 2.36
N GLY A 134 15.84 -13.66 1.06
CA GLY A 134 15.23 -14.46 0.01
C GLY A 134 13.91 -13.91 -0.53
N ALA A 135 13.53 -12.65 -0.28
CA ALA A 135 12.37 -12.05 -0.96
C ALA A 135 12.49 -12.18 -2.50
N ASP A 136 11.37 -12.41 -3.19
CA ASP A 136 11.37 -12.65 -4.65
C ASP A 136 11.32 -11.35 -5.45
N ALA A 137 10.78 -10.30 -4.88
CA ALA A 137 10.78 -8.93 -5.42
C ALA A 137 10.59 -7.93 -4.28
N VAL A 138 10.74 -6.63 -4.55
CA VAL A 138 10.45 -5.57 -3.57
C VAL A 138 9.59 -4.47 -4.17
N ILE A 139 8.62 -3.98 -3.42
CA ILE A 139 7.94 -2.71 -3.74
C ILE A 139 8.71 -1.59 -3.04
N VAL A 140 9.27 -0.65 -3.81
CA VAL A 140 10.06 0.47 -3.30
C VAL A 140 9.23 1.75 -3.37
N GLN A 141 8.84 2.27 -2.21
CA GLN A 141 8.05 3.49 -2.11
C GLN A 141 8.93 4.70 -1.83
N GLY A 142 8.96 5.66 -2.76
CA GLY A 142 9.52 6.99 -2.51
C GLY A 142 8.62 7.88 -1.68
N GLY A 143 9.17 9.01 -1.23
CA GLY A 143 8.56 9.92 -0.27
C GLY A 143 7.23 10.52 -0.73
N GLU A 144 6.96 10.55 -2.02
CA GLU A 144 5.72 11.03 -2.66
C GLU A 144 4.53 10.08 -2.42
N GLY A 145 4.79 8.84 -2.02
CA GLY A 145 3.79 7.83 -1.70
C GLY A 145 2.94 8.16 -0.47
N GLY A 146 1.72 7.62 -0.45
CA GLY A 146 0.76 7.82 0.63
C GLY A 146 0.99 6.90 1.83
N GLY A 147 0.36 7.21 2.95
CA GLY A 147 0.50 6.41 4.16
C GLY A 147 1.84 6.66 4.85
N HIS A 148 2.33 5.69 5.62
CA HIS A 148 3.69 5.76 6.17
C HIS A 148 4.71 5.81 5.04
N THR A 149 5.57 6.84 5.07
CA THR A 149 6.49 7.10 3.96
C THR A 149 7.85 7.58 4.43
N GLY A 150 8.87 7.37 3.60
CA GLY A 150 10.19 7.97 3.76
C GLY A 150 10.22 9.42 3.29
N ASP A 151 11.40 10.03 3.34
CA ASP A 151 11.67 11.39 2.87
C ASP A 151 12.37 11.43 1.50
N VAL A 152 13.02 10.34 1.09
CA VAL A 152 13.72 10.24 -0.20
C VAL A 152 12.74 10.11 -1.36
N ALA A 153 12.81 11.04 -2.31
CA ALA A 153 12.01 11.03 -3.54
C ALA A 153 12.20 9.75 -4.36
N THR A 154 11.16 9.28 -5.04
CA THR A 154 11.19 8.08 -5.90
C THR A 154 12.31 8.15 -6.94
N THR A 155 12.51 9.30 -7.58
CA THR A 155 13.56 9.49 -8.61
C THR A 155 14.97 9.33 -8.08
N VAL A 156 15.17 9.47 -6.77
CA VAL A 156 16.46 9.31 -6.09
C VAL A 156 16.57 7.92 -5.47
N LEU A 157 15.51 7.43 -4.82
CA LEU A 157 15.51 6.14 -4.12
C LEU A 157 15.51 4.96 -5.09
N LEU A 158 14.71 5.03 -6.15
CA LEU A 158 14.46 3.88 -7.04
C LEU A 158 15.75 3.37 -7.71
N PRO A 159 16.58 4.19 -8.38
CA PRO A 159 17.80 3.71 -9.03
C PRO A 159 18.78 3.10 -8.02
N GLN A 160 18.91 3.71 -6.85
CA GLN A 160 19.79 3.19 -5.78
C GLN A 160 19.38 1.80 -5.31
N VAL A 161 18.08 1.49 -5.30
CA VAL A 161 17.61 0.14 -4.93
C VAL A 161 17.83 -0.83 -6.08
N VAL A 162 17.47 -0.44 -7.31
CA VAL A 162 17.68 -1.25 -8.51
C VAL A 162 19.14 -1.69 -8.63
N ASP A 163 20.09 -0.78 -8.43
CA ASP A 163 21.53 -1.09 -8.50
C ASP A 163 22.01 -1.97 -7.34
N ALA A 164 21.30 -1.96 -6.21
CA ALA A 164 21.72 -2.63 -4.97
C ALA A 164 21.20 -4.07 -4.83
N VAL A 165 20.15 -4.46 -5.55
CA VAL A 165 19.51 -5.78 -5.40
C VAL A 165 19.40 -6.51 -6.74
N GLY A 166 19.62 -7.83 -6.72
CA GLY A 166 19.49 -8.69 -7.91
C GLY A 166 18.06 -9.20 -8.17
N ILE A 167 17.07 -8.76 -7.38
CA ILE A 167 15.67 -9.16 -7.50
C ILE A 167 14.84 -8.06 -8.15
N PRO A 168 13.70 -8.38 -8.81
CA PRO A 168 12.81 -7.38 -9.40
C PRO A 168 12.39 -6.28 -8.41
N VAL A 169 12.47 -5.03 -8.85
CA VAL A 169 12.04 -3.86 -8.09
C VAL A 169 10.78 -3.27 -8.71
N ILE A 170 9.75 -3.03 -7.89
CA ILE A 170 8.47 -2.46 -8.31
C ILE A 170 8.41 -1.04 -7.74
N ALA A 171 8.30 -0.04 -8.60
CA ALA A 171 8.36 1.35 -8.19
C ALA A 171 7.02 1.84 -7.62
N ALA A 172 7.02 2.49 -6.46
CA ALA A 172 5.84 3.06 -5.82
C ALA A 172 6.09 4.50 -5.36
N GLY A 173 5.00 5.27 -5.25
CA GLY A 173 5.06 6.70 -4.90
C GLY A 173 5.28 7.58 -6.13
N GLY A 174 4.30 8.43 -6.44
CA GLY A 174 4.36 9.34 -7.59
C GLY A 174 3.78 8.81 -8.91
N PHE A 175 3.45 7.51 -9.00
CA PHE A 175 2.94 6.89 -10.23
C PHE A 175 1.40 6.89 -10.33
N ARG A 176 0.88 7.24 -11.52
CA ARG A 176 -0.57 7.26 -11.79
C ARG A 176 -0.99 6.95 -13.23
N ASP A 177 -0.06 6.93 -14.18
CA ASP A 177 -0.33 6.94 -15.62
C ASP A 177 0.77 6.20 -16.41
N GLY A 178 0.62 6.11 -17.75
CA GLY A 178 1.56 5.40 -18.60
C GLY A 178 2.95 6.04 -18.69
N ARG A 179 3.05 7.36 -18.54
CA ARG A 179 4.35 8.07 -18.47
C ARG A 179 5.14 7.62 -17.26
N GLY A 180 4.46 7.52 -16.11
CA GLY A 180 5.03 7.00 -14.88
C GLY A 180 5.54 5.56 -15.03
N LEU A 181 4.78 4.69 -15.71
CA LEU A 181 5.22 3.33 -16.00
C LEU A 181 6.52 3.32 -16.83
N VAL A 182 6.56 4.07 -17.94
CA VAL A 182 7.76 4.13 -18.79
C VAL A 182 8.96 4.69 -18.02
N ALA A 183 8.78 5.74 -17.23
CA ALA A 183 9.84 6.30 -16.40
C ALA A 183 10.38 5.28 -15.39
N ALA A 184 9.50 4.51 -14.72
CA ALA A 184 9.93 3.46 -13.79
C ALA A 184 10.72 2.35 -14.50
N LEU A 185 10.27 1.90 -15.67
CA LEU A 185 10.98 0.92 -16.49
C LEU A 185 12.35 1.45 -16.92
N ALA A 186 12.44 2.73 -17.29
CA ALA A 186 13.70 3.38 -17.66
C ALA A 186 14.69 3.48 -16.48
N TYR A 187 14.19 3.60 -15.24
CA TYR A 187 15.00 3.48 -14.03
C TYR A 187 15.38 2.03 -13.67
N GLY A 188 14.97 1.03 -14.46
CA GLY A 188 15.26 -0.38 -14.25
C GLY A 188 14.26 -1.11 -13.33
N ALA A 189 13.12 -0.49 -13.00
CA ALA A 189 12.04 -1.20 -12.31
C ALA A 189 11.38 -2.25 -13.23
N ALA A 190 10.76 -3.26 -12.63
CA ALA A 190 9.97 -4.27 -13.31
C ALA A 190 8.49 -3.88 -13.49
N GLY A 191 8.07 -2.74 -12.94
CA GLY A 191 6.70 -2.25 -13.00
C GLY A 191 6.43 -1.15 -11.96
N ILE A 192 5.17 -0.73 -11.87
CA ILE A 192 4.72 0.29 -10.92
C ILE A 192 3.64 -0.23 -9.97
N ALA A 193 3.63 0.28 -8.75
CA ALA A 193 2.54 0.11 -7.79
C ALA A 193 1.86 1.45 -7.52
N MET A 194 0.54 1.45 -7.60
CA MET A 194 -0.28 2.64 -7.44
C MET A 194 -1.31 2.43 -6.32
N GLY A 195 -1.26 3.29 -5.30
CA GLY A 195 -2.25 3.33 -4.22
C GLY A 195 -3.38 4.30 -4.53
N THR A 196 -3.11 5.59 -4.38
CA THR A 196 -4.06 6.68 -4.62
C THR A 196 -4.80 6.57 -5.97
N ARG A 197 -4.13 6.16 -7.05
CA ARG A 197 -4.77 6.01 -8.36
C ARG A 197 -5.85 4.92 -8.38
N PHE A 198 -5.62 3.78 -7.71
CA PHE A 198 -6.63 2.70 -7.59
C PHE A 198 -7.66 2.97 -6.49
N LEU A 199 -7.34 3.79 -5.48
CA LEU A 199 -8.35 4.30 -4.55
C LEU A 199 -9.42 5.11 -5.31
N LEU A 200 -8.99 5.86 -6.34
CA LEU A 200 -9.82 6.70 -7.20
C LEU A 200 -10.28 5.96 -8.45
N THR A 201 -10.84 4.75 -8.27
CA THR A 201 -11.58 4.01 -9.30
C THR A 201 -13.03 3.78 -8.89
N ALA A 202 -13.85 3.36 -9.85
CA ALA A 202 -15.27 3.05 -9.63
C ALA A 202 -15.50 1.86 -8.67
N GLU A 203 -14.58 0.90 -8.62
CA GLU A 203 -14.70 -0.32 -7.81
C GLU A 203 -14.26 -0.13 -6.35
N SER A 204 -13.50 0.94 -6.08
CA SER A 204 -13.15 1.33 -4.71
C SER A 204 -14.41 1.64 -3.91
N THR A 205 -14.53 1.05 -2.72
CA THR A 205 -15.69 1.22 -1.83
C THR A 205 -15.59 2.46 -0.94
N VAL A 206 -14.54 3.28 -1.12
CA VAL A 206 -14.40 4.55 -0.41
C VAL A 206 -15.61 5.45 -0.76
N PRO A 207 -16.28 6.07 0.24
CA PRO A 207 -17.45 6.90 -0.02
C PRO A 207 -17.19 8.03 -1.02
N ASP A 208 -18.16 8.33 -1.88
CA ASP A 208 -18.00 9.34 -2.94
C ASP A 208 -17.69 10.73 -2.40
N ALA A 209 -18.25 11.10 -1.24
CA ALA A 209 -17.92 12.36 -0.57
C ALA A 209 -16.44 12.45 -0.16
N VAL A 210 -15.79 11.31 0.14
CA VAL A 210 -14.35 11.24 0.42
C VAL A 210 -13.57 11.35 -0.88
N LYS A 211 -13.94 10.57 -1.92
CA LYS A 211 -13.30 10.64 -3.25
C LYS A 211 -13.36 12.06 -3.83
N ALA A 212 -14.47 12.77 -3.65
CA ALA A 212 -14.62 14.17 -4.07
C ALA A 212 -13.56 15.10 -3.44
N LYS A 213 -13.18 14.87 -2.18
CA LYS A 213 -12.08 15.63 -1.54
C LYS A 213 -10.71 15.31 -2.14
N TYR A 214 -10.48 14.08 -2.58
CA TYR A 214 -9.26 13.73 -3.30
C TYR A 214 -9.18 14.43 -4.65
N LEU A 215 -10.28 14.43 -5.42
CA LEU A 215 -10.34 15.08 -6.73
C LEU A 215 -10.24 16.61 -6.66
N ALA A 216 -10.68 17.20 -5.56
CA ALA A 216 -10.58 18.65 -5.32
C ALA A 216 -9.20 19.10 -4.79
N ALA A 217 -8.37 18.17 -4.34
CA ALA A 217 -7.07 18.50 -3.75
C ALA A 217 -6.06 18.90 -4.83
N SER A 218 -5.16 19.81 -4.50
CA SER A 218 -3.94 20.08 -5.26
C SER A 218 -2.75 19.34 -4.65
N VAL A 219 -1.60 19.34 -5.34
CA VAL A 219 -0.36 18.74 -4.82
C VAL A 219 0.06 19.37 -3.48
N LYS A 220 -0.27 20.64 -3.25
CA LYS A 220 0.04 21.39 -2.02
C LYS A 220 -0.84 21.00 -0.84
N ASP A 221 -1.98 20.36 -1.10
CA ASP A 221 -2.93 19.91 -0.08
C ASP A 221 -2.57 18.52 0.45
N VAL A 222 -1.46 17.93 0.01
CA VAL A 222 -0.95 16.64 0.52
C VAL A 222 0.28 16.90 1.40
N THR A 223 0.13 16.66 2.70
CA THR A 223 1.14 16.93 3.73
C THR A 223 1.74 15.65 4.31
N VAL A 224 2.93 15.75 4.90
CA VAL A 224 3.52 14.72 5.75
C VAL A 224 3.49 15.22 7.18
N THR A 225 2.97 14.40 8.10
CA THR A 225 2.90 14.73 9.51
C THR A 225 3.27 13.54 10.38
N THR A 226 3.88 13.79 11.53
CA THR A 226 4.09 12.79 12.59
C THR A 226 3.03 12.93 13.69
N ALA A 227 2.12 13.91 13.60
CA ALA A 227 1.16 14.21 14.66
C ALA A 227 0.10 13.12 14.86
N VAL A 228 -0.09 12.24 13.87
CA VAL A 228 -1.14 11.21 13.85
C VAL A 228 -0.75 9.96 14.67
N ASP A 229 0.45 9.42 14.47
CA ASP A 229 0.96 8.21 15.16
C ASP A 229 2.42 8.29 15.61
N GLY A 230 3.07 9.44 15.46
CA GLY A 230 4.48 9.61 15.76
C GLY A 230 5.44 9.17 14.66
N LEU A 231 4.95 8.67 13.52
CA LEU A 231 5.73 8.28 12.36
C LEU A 231 5.40 9.18 11.16
N PRO A 232 6.34 9.42 10.23
CA PRO A 232 6.05 10.19 9.03
C PRO A 232 4.93 9.53 8.22
N HIS A 233 3.81 10.23 8.09
CA HIS A 233 2.61 9.73 7.45
C HIS A 233 2.08 10.78 6.47
N ARG A 234 1.96 10.43 5.18
CA ARG A 234 1.47 11.30 4.11
C ARG A 234 -0.03 11.15 3.87
N MET A 235 -0.73 12.28 3.90
CA MET A 235 -2.19 12.36 3.80
C MET A 235 -2.65 13.72 3.26
N LEU A 236 -3.92 13.80 2.85
CA LEU A 236 -4.57 15.08 2.57
C LEU A 236 -4.63 15.91 3.85
N ARG A 237 -4.35 17.21 3.71
CA ARG A 237 -4.54 18.20 4.75
C ARG A 237 -6.05 18.37 4.99
N THR A 238 -6.44 18.22 6.24
CA THR A 238 -7.83 18.34 6.71
C THR A 238 -7.84 19.13 8.01
N ASP A 239 -9.01 19.64 8.42
CA ASP A 239 -9.16 20.37 9.69
C ASP A 239 -8.67 19.56 10.90
N LEU A 240 -8.84 18.23 10.85
CA LEU A 240 -8.32 17.33 11.87
C LEU A 240 -6.79 17.34 11.89
N VAL A 241 -6.14 17.19 10.72
CA VAL A 241 -4.68 17.19 10.61
C VAL A 241 -4.12 18.53 11.10
N ASP A 242 -4.71 19.64 10.67
CA ASP A 242 -4.31 20.98 11.13
C ASP A 242 -4.54 21.15 12.64
N SER A 243 -5.63 20.58 13.18
CA SER A 243 -5.86 20.57 14.63
C SER A 243 -4.80 19.76 15.37
N LEU A 244 -4.36 18.62 14.83
CA LEU A 244 -3.36 17.75 15.45
C LEU A 244 -1.98 18.39 15.47
N GLU A 245 -1.62 19.13 14.40
CA GLU A 245 -0.36 19.87 14.30
C GLU A 245 -0.33 21.08 15.24
N ARG A 246 -1.45 21.81 15.39
CA ARG A 246 -1.53 23.02 16.22
C ARG A 246 -1.52 22.78 17.73
N HIS A 247 -2.06 21.67 18.23
CA HIS A 247 -2.45 21.55 19.65
C HIS A 247 -1.43 20.92 20.62
N GLY A 248 -0.22 20.56 20.20
CA GLY A 248 0.82 20.05 21.11
C GLY A 248 0.47 18.73 21.84
N ARG A 249 1.47 18.12 22.49
CA ARG A 249 1.43 16.72 22.96
C ARG A 249 0.37 16.40 24.04
N THR A 250 -0.07 17.37 24.84
CA THR A 250 -0.90 17.14 26.04
C THR A 250 -2.37 16.84 25.71
N ARG A 251 -2.97 17.55 24.74
CA ARG A 251 -4.37 17.32 24.33
C ARG A 251 -4.54 16.08 23.46
N ASN A 252 -3.47 15.66 22.76
CA ASN A 252 -3.44 14.47 21.91
C ASN A 252 -3.54 13.16 22.72
N LEU A 253 -3.00 13.11 23.95
CA LEU A 253 -3.04 11.93 24.79
C LEU A 253 -4.47 11.57 25.24
N ALA A 254 -5.27 12.58 25.64
CA ALA A 254 -6.66 12.37 26.06
C ALA A 254 -7.57 11.88 24.92
N ARG A 255 -7.35 12.38 23.69
CA ARG A 255 -8.03 11.87 22.49
C ARG A 255 -7.59 10.43 22.18
N ALA A 256 -6.28 10.15 22.19
CA ALA A 256 -5.74 8.82 21.89
C ALA A 256 -6.35 7.72 22.78
N VAL A 257 -6.50 7.97 24.09
CA VAL A 257 -7.13 7.01 25.01
C VAL A 257 -8.59 6.73 24.66
N ARG A 258 -9.37 7.77 24.35
CA ARG A 258 -10.79 7.64 24.02
C ARG A 258 -11.01 6.82 22.74
N HIS A 259 -10.16 7.02 21.75
CA HIS A 259 -10.27 6.28 20.49
C HIS A 259 -9.67 4.86 20.56
N ALA A 260 -8.62 4.63 21.36
CA ALA A 260 -8.10 3.29 21.62
C ALA A 260 -9.18 2.37 22.24
N ALA A 261 -10.03 2.92 23.11
CA ALA A 261 -11.19 2.21 23.62
C ALA A 261 -12.24 1.87 22.53
N GLY A 262 -12.40 2.75 21.53
CA GLY A 262 -13.21 2.49 20.33
C GLY A 262 -12.63 1.38 19.44
N PHE A 263 -11.32 1.41 19.20
CA PHE A 263 -10.61 0.36 18.46
C PHE A 263 -10.78 -1.01 19.11
N ARG A 264 -10.71 -1.11 20.44
CA ARG A 264 -10.94 -2.37 21.17
C ARG A 264 -12.32 -2.95 20.89
N LYS A 265 -13.36 -2.09 20.90
CA LYS A 265 -14.75 -2.52 20.70
C LYS A 265 -14.99 -3.03 19.28
N LEU A 266 -14.29 -2.48 18.29
CA LEU A 266 -14.42 -2.84 16.88
C LEU A 266 -13.52 -4.02 16.46
N SER A 267 -12.31 -4.12 17.00
CA SER A 267 -11.34 -5.17 16.65
C SER A 267 -11.57 -6.49 17.38
N GLY A 268 -12.49 -6.53 18.37
CA GLY A 268 -12.73 -7.72 19.19
C GLY A 268 -11.54 -8.13 20.09
N LEU A 269 -10.47 -7.31 20.13
CA LEU A 269 -9.25 -7.63 20.85
C LEU A 269 -9.43 -7.46 22.37
N SER A 270 -8.81 -8.36 23.15
CA SER A 270 -8.74 -8.22 24.60
C SER A 270 -7.76 -7.10 25.00
N TRP A 271 -7.97 -6.51 26.18
CA TRP A 271 -7.03 -5.53 26.75
C TRP A 271 -5.62 -6.10 26.91
N SER A 272 -5.50 -7.39 27.26
CA SER A 272 -4.21 -8.06 27.39
C SER A 272 -3.49 -8.22 26.05
N ARG A 273 -4.23 -8.46 24.95
CA ARG A 273 -3.66 -8.56 23.60
C ARG A 273 -3.24 -7.20 23.06
N MET A 274 -4.06 -6.16 23.24
CA MET A 274 -3.68 -4.78 22.90
C MET A 274 -2.43 -4.29 23.64
N LEU A 275 -2.31 -4.61 24.94
CA LEU A 275 -1.12 -4.27 25.72
C LEU A 275 0.11 -5.03 25.22
N ARG A 276 -0.04 -6.31 24.88
CA ARG A 276 1.04 -7.13 24.32
C ARG A 276 1.49 -6.60 22.95
N ASP A 277 0.55 -6.25 22.09
CA ASP A 277 0.83 -5.67 20.77
C ASP A 277 1.49 -4.28 20.91
N GLY A 278 1.03 -3.46 21.86
CA GLY A 278 1.66 -2.18 22.17
C GLY A 278 3.07 -2.32 22.74
N LEU A 279 3.32 -3.32 23.59
CA LEU A 279 4.65 -3.67 24.09
C LEU A 279 5.55 -4.17 22.97
N ALA A 280 5.04 -4.99 22.04
CA ALA A 280 5.77 -5.46 20.87
C ALA A 280 6.13 -4.30 19.92
N MET A 281 5.21 -3.35 19.69
CA MET A 281 5.46 -2.13 18.91
C MET A 281 6.57 -1.26 19.54
N LYS A 282 6.63 -1.20 20.88
CA LYS A 282 7.70 -0.50 21.61
C LYS A 282 9.02 -1.25 21.57
N HIS A 283 9.00 -2.59 21.58
CA HIS A 283 10.21 -3.42 21.61
C HIS A 283 11.00 -3.46 20.29
N GLY A 284 10.54 -2.82 19.22
CA GLY A 284 11.25 -2.70 17.95
C GLY A 284 11.46 -1.27 17.44
N ARG A 285 11.01 -0.24 18.19
CA ARG A 285 11.08 1.18 17.79
C ARG A 285 11.29 2.08 19.02
N GLU A 286 12.05 3.16 18.88
CA GLU A 286 12.23 4.20 19.92
C GLU A 286 10.96 5.07 20.08
N LEU A 287 9.80 4.46 20.29
CA LEU A 287 8.52 5.15 20.47
C LEU A 287 8.23 5.36 21.95
N SER A 288 7.80 6.58 22.30
CA SER A 288 7.23 6.90 23.60
C SER A 288 5.83 6.27 23.76
N TRP A 289 5.37 6.09 24.99
CA TRP A 289 4.04 5.52 25.28
C TRP A 289 2.87 6.31 24.68
N SER A 290 3.02 7.63 24.52
CA SER A 290 2.02 8.47 23.83
C SER A 290 1.97 8.17 22.33
N GLN A 291 3.12 7.90 21.69
CA GLN A 291 3.18 7.49 20.28
C GLN A 291 2.58 6.10 20.08
N VAL A 292 2.77 5.16 21.02
CA VAL A 292 2.12 3.84 20.98
C VAL A 292 0.59 3.97 20.99
N LEU A 293 0.04 4.83 21.86
CA LEU A 293 -1.40 5.08 21.92
C LEU A 293 -1.94 5.77 20.66
N LEU A 294 -1.20 6.72 20.10
CA LEU A 294 -1.54 7.39 18.85
C LEU A 294 -1.51 6.42 17.65
N ALA A 295 -0.51 5.55 17.59
CA ALA A 295 -0.40 4.52 16.57
C ALA A 295 -1.56 3.51 16.62
N ALA A 296 -2.03 3.15 17.82
CA ALA A 296 -3.21 2.31 17.99
C ALA A 296 -4.51 2.98 17.49
N ASN A 297 -4.55 4.32 17.44
CA ASN A 297 -5.71 5.07 17.00
C ASN A 297 -5.77 5.30 15.47
N THR A 298 -4.63 5.26 14.79
CA THR A 298 -4.56 5.58 13.36
C THR A 298 -5.47 4.73 12.48
N PRO A 299 -5.60 3.40 12.68
CA PRO A 299 -6.58 2.60 11.95
C PRO A 299 -8.02 3.07 12.11
N MET A 300 -8.40 3.64 13.26
CA MET A 300 -9.75 4.18 13.49
C MET A 300 -9.96 5.52 12.79
N LEU A 301 -8.95 6.39 12.81
CA LEU A 301 -9.00 7.65 12.04
C LEU A 301 -9.08 7.37 10.54
N LEU A 302 -8.36 6.36 10.04
CA LEU A 302 -8.48 5.93 8.64
C LEU A 302 -9.86 5.32 8.35
N ARG A 303 -10.44 4.53 9.27
CA ARG A 303 -11.78 3.97 9.10
C ARG A 303 -12.86 5.05 9.03
N ALA A 304 -12.77 6.05 9.92
CA ALA A 304 -13.73 7.15 9.98
C ALA A 304 -13.85 7.86 8.63
N SER A 305 -12.75 8.12 7.94
CA SER A 305 -12.77 8.67 6.59
C SER A 305 -13.12 7.61 5.54
N MET A 306 -12.31 6.55 5.42
CA MET A 306 -12.35 5.61 4.27
C MET A 306 -13.58 4.71 4.23
N VAL A 307 -14.26 4.52 5.36
CA VAL A 307 -15.44 3.64 5.46
C VAL A 307 -16.68 4.43 5.86
N GLU A 308 -16.57 5.30 6.87
CA GLU A 308 -17.73 6.01 7.44
C GLU A 308 -18.01 7.36 6.76
N GLY A 309 -17.11 7.83 5.88
CA GLY A 309 -17.25 9.12 5.19
C GLY A 309 -17.04 10.35 6.08
N ARG A 310 -16.62 10.15 7.33
CA ARG A 310 -16.37 11.19 8.35
C ARG A 310 -15.02 11.86 8.15
N THR A 311 -14.94 12.65 7.09
CA THR A 311 -13.73 13.42 6.74
C THR A 311 -13.39 14.53 7.73
N ASP A 312 -14.30 14.85 8.67
CA ASP A 312 -14.09 15.75 9.80
C ASP A 312 -13.38 15.09 10.98
N LEU A 313 -13.52 13.76 11.11
CA LEU A 313 -12.97 12.96 12.21
C LEU A 313 -11.90 11.96 11.78
N GLY A 314 -11.69 11.78 10.48
CA GLY A 314 -10.76 10.82 9.92
C GLY A 314 -9.55 11.45 9.22
N VAL A 315 -8.51 10.65 9.03
CA VAL A 315 -7.33 11.02 8.23
C VAL A 315 -7.41 10.38 6.86
N MET A 316 -6.89 11.05 5.84
CA MET A 316 -7.03 10.63 4.45
C MET A 316 -5.68 10.34 3.81
N ALA A 317 -5.16 9.13 4.04
CA ALA A 317 -3.86 8.72 3.50
C ALA A 317 -3.82 8.84 1.97
N SER A 318 -2.78 9.49 1.44
CA SER A 318 -2.65 9.72 0.01
C SER A 318 -1.23 10.07 -0.39
N GLY A 319 -0.83 9.65 -1.59
CA GLY A 319 0.34 10.21 -2.26
C GLY A 319 0.05 11.58 -2.85
N GLN A 320 1.12 12.29 -3.23
CA GLN A 320 1.03 13.62 -3.86
C GLN A 320 0.29 13.60 -5.20
N VAL A 321 0.23 12.43 -5.86
CA VAL A 321 -0.51 12.24 -7.12
C VAL A 321 -2.00 12.54 -7.03
N ALA A 322 -2.60 12.57 -5.82
CA ALA A 322 -3.99 13.01 -5.68
C ALA A 322 -4.21 14.39 -6.31
N GLY A 323 -3.23 15.28 -6.19
CA GLY A 323 -3.30 16.64 -6.71
C GLY A 323 -3.31 16.79 -8.23
N VAL A 324 -3.23 15.68 -8.97
CA VAL A 324 -3.17 15.63 -10.43
C VAL A 324 -4.04 14.49 -10.99
N ILE A 325 -5.01 14.01 -10.20
CA ILE A 325 -6.02 13.03 -10.60
C ILE A 325 -7.38 13.72 -10.60
N ASP A 326 -8.11 13.63 -11.71
CA ASP A 326 -9.34 14.38 -11.98
C ASP A 326 -10.53 13.49 -12.39
N ASP A 327 -10.37 12.17 -12.35
CA ASP A 327 -11.37 11.21 -12.81
C ASP A 327 -11.48 9.95 -11.92
N LEU A 328 -12.54 9.17 -12.14
CA LEU A 328 -12.85 7.91 -11.42
C LEU A 328 -13.17 6.77 -12.42
N PRO A 329 -12.19 6.34 -13.24
CA PRO A 329 -12.41 5.25 -14.19
C PRO A 329 -12.66 3.92 -13.47
N THR A 330 -13.18 2.93 -14.20
CA THR A 330 -13.09 1.53 -13.79
C THR A 330 -11.62 1.07 -13.74
N CYS A 331 -11.33 -0.01 -13.02
CA CYS A 331 -10.01 -0.63 -13.01
C CYS A 331 -9.57 -1.05 -14.42
N ALA A 332 -10.50 -1.56 -15.24
CA ALA A 332 -10.24 -1.93 -16.62
C ALA A 332 -9.82 -0.72 -17.47
N GLU A 333 -10.64 0.35 -17.46
CA GLU A 333 -10.33 1.59 -18.20
C GLU A 333 -9.01 2.21 -17.75
N LEU A 334 -8.73 2.20 -16.44
CA LEU A 334 -7.47 2.71 -15.90
C LEU A 334 -6.27 1.92 -16.44
N VAL A 335 -6.30 0.59 -16.33
CA VAL A 335 -5.17 -0.25 -16.77
C VAL A 335 -4.97 -0.17 -18.28
N ASP A 336 -6.05 -0.24 -19.06
CA ASP A 336 -5.99 -0.11 -20.51
C ASP A 336 -5.41 1.24 -20.94
N ARG A 337 -5.84 2.32 -20.27
CA ARG A 337 -5.32 3.67 -20.53
C ARG A 337 -3.84 3.80 -20.20
N VAL A 338 -3.41 3.32 -19.02
CA VAL A 338 -1.99 3.32 -18.62
C VAL A 338 -1.14 2.58 -19.65
N MET A 339 -1.61 1.43 -20.13
CA MET A 339 -0.89 0.63 -21.14
C MET A 339 -0.93 1.26 -22.54
N ALA A 340 -1.99 1.98 -22.90
CA ALA A 340 -2.05 2.74 -24.14
C ALA A 340 -1.11 3.94 -24.11
N GLU A 341 -1.13 4.74 -23.05
CA GLU A 341 -0.23 5.86 -22.82
C GLU A 341 1.23 5.41 -22.78
N ALA A 342 1.54 4.31 -22.11
CA ALA A 342 2.91 3.79 -22.05
C ALA A 342 3.45 3.44 -23.46
N ARG A 343 2.62 2.85 -24.33
CA ARG A 343 3.00 2.59 -25.73
C ARG A 343 3.25 3.89 -26.49
N GLN A 344 2.34 4.86 -26.36
CA GLN A 344 2.50 6.17 -27.01
C GLN A 344 3.77 6.87 -26.56
N VAL A 345 4.10 6.81 -25.27
CA VAL A 345 5.33 7.41 -24.72
C VAL A 345 6.56 6.70 -25.29
N LEU A 346 6.59 5.37 -25.31
CA LEU A 346 7.70 4.61 -25.88
C LEU A 346 7.91 4.92 -27.38
N ASP A 347 6.83 5.04 -28.15
CA ASP A 347 6.89 5.38 -29.58
C ASP A 347 7.36 6.83 -29.83
N ALA A 348 7.11 7.73 -28.87
CA ALA A 348 7.48 9.13 -28.92
C ALA A 348 8.89 9.43 -28.36
N LEU A 349 9.48 8.51 -27.59
CA LEU A 349 10.84 8.70 -27.08
C LEU A 349 11.84 8.80 -28.25
N PRO A 350 12.80 9.74 -28.19
CA PRO A 350 13.82 9.85 -29.21
C PRO A 350 14.66 8.57 -29.23
N GLY A 351 14.62 7.85 -30.34
CA GLY A 351 15.53 6.74 -30.61
C GLY A 351 16.92 7.27 -31.02
N PRO A 352 17.95 6.41 -31.05
CA PRO A 352 19.24 6.80 -31.61
C PRO A 352 19.07 7.21 -33.08
N GLY A 353 19.03 8.53 -33.34
CA GLY A 353 18.87 9.12 -34.68
C GLY A 353 17.60 9.94 -34.93
N ARG A 354 16.67 10.10 -33.97
CA ARG A 354 15.62 11.13 -34.05
C ARG A 354 16.06 12.34 -33.21
N PRO A 355 16.18 13.55 -33.82
CA PRO A 355 16.59 14.75 -33.10
C PRO A 355 15.61 15.17 -32.01
#